data_AF-A0A1H3V1P3-F1
#
_entry.id   AF-A0A1H3V1P3-F1
#
_cell.length_a   1.000
_cell.length_b   1.000
_cell.length_c   1.000
_cell.angle_alpha   90.00
_cell.angle_beta   90.00
_cell.angle_gamma   90.00
#
_symmetry.space_group_name_H-M   'P 1'
#
loop_
_entity.id
_entity.type
_entity.pdbx_description
1 polymer ?
#
loop_
_entity_poly.entity_id
_entity_poly.type
_entity_poly.pdbx_seq_one_letter_code
_entity_poly.pdbx_strand_id
1 'polypeptide(L)'
;MEPNSTPDPLETVGQLMARQEAMQAEAASLLGQMLFAFSNIDLNLGLCLASLDNGTKLKTLSNLIKGQSIYTKLKTLSARVAEKLPAGSKHRADYEHWIKHVHAARGRRNQMVHGRWGVEARRHKIVNVIGHPCGTQKCFEYSLTELAAFNKELCALAQELARLRTYCPL
;
A
#
# COMPACT_ATOMS: atom_id res chain seq x y z
N MET A 1 -23.03 -8.15 -8.64
CA MET A 1 -23.42 -8.28 -10.05
C MET A 1 -22.60 -7.27 -10.82
N GLU A 2 -21.51 -7.70 -11.44
CA GLU A 2 -20.82 -6.84 -12.42
C GLU A 2 -21.66 -6.79 -13.69
N PRO A 3 -21.86 -5.61 -14.30
CA PRO A 3 -22.48 -5.55 -15.61
C PRO A 3 -21.50 -6.13 -16.62
N ASN A 4 -21.88 -7.24 -17.24
CA ASN A 4 -21.28 -7.75 -18.46
C ASN A 4 -21.56 -6.73 -19.57
N SER A 5 -20.71 -5.70 -19.69
CA SER A 5 -20.76 -4.76 -20.81
C SER A 5 -19.95 -5.37 -21.95
N THR A 6 -20.63 -6.19 -22.75
CA THR A 6 -20.21 -6.53 -24.10
C THR A 6 -19.88 -5.22 -24.85
N PRO A 7 -18.75 -5.10 -25.56
CA PRO A 7 -18.40 -3.85 -26.26
C PRO A 7 -19.48 -3.53 -27.29
N ASP A 8 -20.07 -2.34 -27.21
CA ASP A 8 -21.03 -1.86 -28.20
C ASP A 8 -20.29 -1.66 -29.53
N PRO A 9 -20.67 -2.36 -30.63
CA PRO A 9 -19.99 -2.24 -31.93
C PRO A 9 -20.07 -0.83 -32.53
N LEU A 10 -20.89 0.06 -31.96
CA LEU A 10 -21.11 1.43 -32.40
C LEU A 10 -20.44 2.49 -31.51
N GLU A 11 -19.59 2.09 -30.56
CA GLU A 11 -18.84 3.06 -29.75
C GLU A 11 -17.99 3.97 -30.65
N THR A 12 -18.33 5.25 -30.69
CA THR A 12 -17.60 6.24 -31.48
C THR A 12 -16.20 6.43 -30.89
N VAL A 13 -15.23 6.77 -31.74
CA VAL A 13 -13.86 7.08 -31.30
C VAL A 13 -13.86 8.15 -30.20
N GLY A 14 -14.77 9.14 -30.28
CA GLY A 14 -14.92 10.17 -29.26
C GLY A 14 -15.39 9.63 -27.89
N GLN A 15 -16.33 8.68 -27.86
CA GLN A 15 -16.77 8.03 -26.62
C GLN A 15 -15.64 7.21 -25.99
N LEU A 16 -14.88 6.48 -26.80
CA LEU A 16 -13.76 5.68 -26.31
C LEU A 16 -12.63 6.55 -25.73
N MET A 17 -12.31 7.68 -26.39
CA MET A 17 -11.33 8.64 -25.89
C MET A 17 -11.78 9.30 -24.59
N ALA A 18 -13.05 9.74 -24.51
CA ALA A 18 -13.60 10.31 -23.29
C ALA A 18 -13.58 9.31 -22.11
N ARG A 19 -13.89 8.04 -22.38
CA ARG A 19 -13.77 6.96 -21.38
C ARG A 19 -12.32 6.79 -20.94
N GLN A 20 -11.38 6.77 -21.88
CA GLN A 20 -9.96 6.62 -21.60
C GLN A 20 -9.46 7.75 -20.67
N GLU A 21 -9.81 9.00 -20.98
CA GLU A 21 -9.44 10.18 -20.19
C GLU A 21 -10.04 10.12 -18.78
N ALA A 22 -11.33 9.79 -18.66
CA ALA A 22 -12.00 9.66 -17.37
C ALA A 22 -11.36 8.58 -16.49
N MET A 23 -11.12 7.40 -17.08
CA MET A 23 -10.43 6.30 -16.40
C MET A 23 -9.01 6.66 -15.97
N GLN A 24 -8.27 7.39 -16.81
CA GLN A 24 -6.93 7.84 -16.48
C GLN A 24 -6.95 8.82 -15.31
N ALA A 25 -7.88 9.78 -15.31
CA ALA A 25 -8.02 10.76 -14.23
C ALA A 25 -8.37 10.07 -12.90
N GLU A 26 -9.30 9.11 -12.91
CA GLU A 26 -9.67 8.35 -11.72
C GLU A 26 -8.51 7.47 -11.22
N ALA A 27 -7.83 6.76 -12.11
CA ALA A 27 -6.65 5.96 -11.75
C ALA A 27 -5.54 6.83 -11.15
N ALA A 28 -5.27 8.01 -11.74
CA ALA A 28 -4.28 8.95 -11.21
C ALA A 28 -4.65 9.42 -9.79
N SER A 29 -5.93 9.74 -9.55
CA SER A 29 -6.43 10.08 -8.21
C SER A 29 -6.23 8.94 -7.22
N LEU A 30 -6.62 7.71 -7.58
CA LEU A 30 -6.48 6.53 -6.71
C LEU A 30 -5.01 6.20 -6.41
N LEU A 31 -4.12 6.31 -7.40
CA LEU A 31 -2.69 6.11 -7.21
C LEU A 31 -2.07 7.21 -6.34
N GLY A 32 -2.52 8.46 -6.48
CA GLY A 32 -2.14 9.55 -5.59
C GLY A 32 -2.56 9.27 -4.14
N GLN A 33 -3.82 8.90 -3.93
CA GLN A 33 -4.35 8.53 -2.60
C GLN A 33 -3.55 7.39 -1.97
N MET A 34 -3.13 6.40 -2.75
CA MET A 34 -2.28 5.29 -2.29
C MET A 34 -0.95 5.79 -1.73
N LEU A 35 -0.32 6.77 -2.37
CA LEU A 35 0.92 7.37 -1.87
C LEU A 35 0.73 8.04 -0.51
N PHE A 36 -0.36 8.79 -0.33
CA PHE A 36 -0.69 9.41 0.96
C PHE A 36 -1.02 8.37 2.03
N ALA A 37 -1.87 7.39 1.73
CA ALA A 37 -2.24 6.33 2.66
C ALA A 37 -1.01 5.54 3.14
N PHE A 38 -0.10 5.20 2.21
CA PHE A 38 1.13 4.50 2.55
C PHE A 38 2.11 5.37 3.34
N SER A 39 2.20 6.67 3.04
CA SER A 39 3.00 7.62 3.82
C SER A 39 2.48 7.74 5.26
N ASN A 40 1.15 7.67 5.45
CA ASN A 40 0.56 7.66 6.78
C ASN A 40 0.92 6.39 7.56
N ILE A 41 0.99 5.22 6.92
CA ILE A 41 1.51 3.98 7.55
C ILE A 41 2.95 4.19 7.99
N ASP A 42 3.81 4.73 7.13
CA ASP A 42 5.24 4.95 7.45
C ASP A 42 5.43 5.92 8.62
N LEU A 43 4.66 7.01 8.64
CA LEU A 43 4.67 7.98 9.72
C LEU A 43 4.26 7.32 11.04
N ASN A 44 3.13 6.61 11.05
CA ASN A 44 2.61 5.96 12.26
C ASN A 44 3.55 4.86 12.77
N LEU A 45 4.21 4.12 11.87
CA LEU A 45 5.25 3.16 12.25
C LEU A 45 6.46 3.86 12.85
N GLY A 46 6.91 4.98 12.25
CA GLY A 46 8.00 5.79 12.81
C GLY A 46 7.69 6.30 14.21
N LEU A 47 6.47 6.83 14.42
CA LEU A 47 6.01 7.26 15.74
C LEU A 47 5.91 6.09 16.73
N CYS A 48 5.39 4.93 16.30
CA CYS A 48 5.33 3.73 17.12
C CYS A 48 6.72 3.34 17.64
N LEU A 49 7.72 3.33 16.75
CA LEU A 49 9.09 2.96 17.09
C LEU A 49 9.79 4.02 17.96
N ALA A 50 9.51 5.31 17.73
CA ALA A 50 10.09 6.39 18.52
C ALA A 50 9.51 6.45 19.95
N SER A 51 8.25 6.05 20.11
CA SER A 51 7.55 6.00 21.41
C SER A 51 7.77 4.70 22.19
N LEU A 52 8.58 3.76 21.69
CA LEU A 52 8.97 2.57 22.45
C LEU A 52 9.61 2.97 23.79
N ASP A 53 9.42 2.15 24.82
CA ASP A 53 9.93 2.38 26.19
C ASP A 53 9.36 3.64 26.86
N ASN A 54 8.05 3.89 26.67
CA ASN A 54 7.32 5.05 27.20
C ASN A 54 7.93 6.41 26.80
N GLY A 55 8.59 6.48 25.64
CA GLY A 55 9.16 7.72 25.12
C GLY A 55 10.39 8.23 25.86
N THR A 56 10.94 7.48 26.83
CA THR A 56 12.14 7.87 27.59
C THR A 56 13.38 8.05 26.71
N LYS A 57 13.42 7.43 25.52
CA LYS A 57 14.51 7.51 24.54
C LYS A 57 14.10 8.16 23.21
N LEU A 58 13.03 8.97 23.21
CA LEU A 58 12.40 9.53 22.00
C LEU A 58 13.40 10.17 21.03
N LYS A 59 14.32 11.02 21.52
CA LYS A 59 15.30 11.74 20.68
C LYS A 59 16.31 10.79 20.02
N THR A 60 16.81 9.80 20.77
CA THR A 60 17.77 8.81 20.28
C THR A 60 17.13 7.86 19.27
N LEU A 61 15.91 7.38 19.56
CA LEU A 61 15.17 6.50 18.66
C LEU A 61 14.71 7.24 17.40
N SER A 62 14.25 8.49 17.52
CA SER A 62 13.89 9.33 16.37
C SER A 62 15.07 9.53 15.41
N ASN A 63 16.27 9.81 15.94
CA ASN A 63 17.48 9.91 15.14
C ASN A 63 17.87 8.58 14.47
N LEU A 64 17.65 7.44 15.15
CA LEU A 64 17.91 6.12 14.60
C LEU A 64 16.96 5.80 13.43
N ILE A 65 15.69 6.21 13.53
CA ILE A 65 14.63 5.94 12.54
C ILE A 65 14.69 6.93 11.36
N LYS A 66 15.32 8.08 11.54
CA LYS A 66 15.47 9.11 10.50
C LYS A 66 16.15 8.53 9.26
N GLY A 67 15.52 8.69 8.10
CA GLY A 67 16.04 8.20 6.82
C GLY A 67 15.93 6.68 6.62
N GLN A 68 15.41 5.93 7.59
CA GLN A 68 15.18 4.50 7.40
C GLN A 68 14.02 4.23 6.44
N SER A 69 14.19 3.20 5.61
CA SER A 69 13.11 2.66 4.80
C SER A 69 12.06 1.99 5.69
N ILE A 70 10.80 1.93 5.22
CA ILE A 70 9.73 1.15 5.87
C ILE A 70 10.16 -0.29 6.16
N TYR A 71 10.93 -0.90 5.27
CA TYR A 71 11.41 -2.26 5.47
C TYR A 71 12.33 -2.38 6.69
N THR A 72 13.26 -1.45 6.85
CA THR A 72 14.14 -1.39 8.02
C THR A 72 13.30 -1.18 9.29
N LYS A 73 12.33 -0.26 9.25
CA LYS A 73 11.41 -0.01 10.37
C LYS A 73 10.59 -1.26 10.75
N LEU A 74 10.07 -2.00 9.78
CA LEU A 74 9.33 -3.25 10.02
C LEU A 74 10.22 -4.33 10.65
N LYS A 75 11.49 -4.44 10.22
CA LYS A 75 12.46 -5.35 10.85
C LYS A 75 12.72 -4.97 12.31
N THR A 76 12.89 -3.67 12.58
CA THR A 76 13.04 -3.18 13.95
C THR A 76 11.81 -3.49 14.79
N LEU A 77 10.60 -3.26 14.28
CA LEU A 77 9.36 -3.62 14.99
C LEU A 77 9.29 -5.12 15.29
N SER A 78 9.60 -5.97 14.31
CA SER A 78 9.61 -7.42 14.49
C SER A 78 10.57 -7.88 15.59
N ALA A 79 11.79 -7.32 15.64
CA ALA A 79 12.75 -7.62 16.69
C ALA A 79 12.22 -7.21 18.07
N ARG A 80 11.58 -6.04 18.18
CA ARG A 80 11.00 -5.54 19.44
C ARG A 80 9.80 -6.36 19.91
N VAL A 81 8.95 -6.78 18.98
CA VAL A 81 7.84 -7.70 19.27
C VAL A 81 8.36 -9.02 19.83
N ALA A 82 9.41 -9.59 19.23
CA ALA A 82 10.01 -10.83 19.70
C ALA A 82 10.71 -10.71 21.06
N GLU A 83 11.29 -9.54 21.36
CA GLU A 83 11.93 -9.22 22.64
C GLU A 83 10.91 -9.03 23.77
N LYS A 84 9.81 -8.31 23.51
CA LYS A 84 8.87 -7.89 24.55
C LYS A 84 7.67 -8.81 24.73
N LEU A 85 7.27 -9.55 23.70
CA LEU A 85 6.07 -10.39 23.73
C LEU A 85 6.42 -11.87 23.67
N PRO A 86 5.85 -12.71 24.56
CA PRO A 86 6.07 -14.15 24.55
C PRO A 86 5.69 -14.79 23.21
N ALA A 87 6.46 -15.79 22.81
CA ALA A 87 6.14 -16.62 21.65
C ALA A 87 4.75 -17.27 21.82
N GLY A 88 3.95 -17.27 20.75
CA GLY A 88 2.59 -17.82 20.76
C GLY A 88 1.53 -16.96 21.46
N SER A 89 1.90 -15.82 22.07
CA SER A 89 0.91 -14.89 22.60
C SER A 89 0.07 -14.28 21.47
N LYS A 90 -1.23 -14.05 21.75
CA LYS A 90 -2.16 -13.44 20.78
C LYS A 90 -1.63 -12.09 20.28
N HIS A 91 -1.13 -11.25 21.18
CA HIS A 91 -0.58 -9.95 20.82
C HIS A 91 0.63 -10.03 19.89
N ARG A 92 1.53 -10.99 20.11
CA ARG A 92 2.65 -11.22 19.20
C ARG A 92 2.14 -11.64 17.82
N ALA A 93 1.18 -12.55 17.76
CA ALA A 93 0.58 -13.00 16.50
C ALA A 93 -0.10 -11.84 15.75
N ASP A 94 -0.81 -10.96 16.45
CA ASP A 94 -1.46 -9.79 15.85
C ASP A 94 -0.43 -8.82 15.22
N TYR A 95 0.68 -8.53 15.93
CA TYR A 95 1.77 -7.73 15.37
C TYR A 95 2.47 -8.41 14.19
N GLU A 96 2.76 -9.71 14.28
CA GLU A 96 3.39 -10.47 13.20
C GLU A 96 2.50 -10.50 11.93
N HIS A 97 1.19 -10.65 12.13
CA HIS A 97 0.20 -10.57 11.06
C HIS A 97 0.20 -9.19 10.39
N TRP A 98 0.13 -8.12 11.19
CA TRP A 98 0.18 -6.76 10.68
C TRP A 98 1.47 -6.47 9.90
N ILE A 99 2.63 -6.87 10.44
CA ILE A 99 3.94 -6.71 9.77
C ILE A 99 3.95 -7.41 8.41
N LYS A 100 3.45 -8.64 8.35
CA LYS A 100 3.35 -9.40 7.10
C LYS A 100 2.48 -8.68 6.06
N HIS A 101 1.34 -8.15 6.49
CA HIS A 101 0.40 -7.46 5.61
C HIS A 101 0.98 -6.15 5.07
N VAL A 102 1.61 -5.34 5.92
CA VAL A 102 2.31 -4.11 5.47
C VAL A 102 3.46 -4.45 4.52
N HIS A 103 4.20 -5.54 4.77
CA HIS A 103 5.26 -5.97 3.86
C HIS A 103 4.72 -6.35 2.47
N ALA A 104 3.60 -7.07 2.41
CA ALA A 104 2.93 -7.41 1.15
C ALA A 104 2.40 -6.15 0.44
N ALA A 105 1.76 -5.24 1.17
CA ALA A 105 1.28 -3.96 0.64
C ALA A 105 2.43 -3.10 0.09
N ARG A 106 3.60 -3.08 0.76
CA ARG A 106 4.82 -2.43 0.25
C ARG A 106 5.24 -3.01 -1.10
N GLY A 107 5.19 -4.32 -1.27
CA GLY A 107 5.51 -4.99 -2.53
C GLY A 107 4.60 -4.52 -3.67
N ARG A 108 3.28 -4.54 -3.43
CA ARG A 108 2.26 -4.06 -4.38
C ARG A 108 2.43 -2.57 -4.72
N ARG A 109 2.66 -1.73 -3.71
CA ARG A 109 2.92 -0.29 -3.91
C ARG A 109 4.18 -0.04 -4.73
N ASN A 110 5.28 -0.74 -4.46
CA ASN A 110 6.51 -0.59 -5.24
C ASN A 110 6.30 -0.99 -6.70
N GLN A 111 5.57 -2.08 -6.92
CA GLN A 111 5.15 -2.50 -8.26
C GLN A 111 4.36 -1.38 -8.99
N MET A 112 3.40 -0.75 -8.30
CA MET A 112 2.58 0.34 -8.84
C MET A 112 3.36 1.64 -9.09
N VAL A 113 4.33 1.98 -8.24
CA VAL A 113 5.10 3.23 -8.35
C VAL A 113 6.18 3.16 -9.42
N HIS A 114 6.78 1.99 -9.66
CA HIS A 114 7.91 1.84 -10.57
C HIS A 114 7.54 1.43 -11.99
N GLY A 115 6.25 1.25 -12.29
CA GLY A 115 5.79 0.90 -13.63
C GLY A 115 5.29 2.08 -14.44
N ARG A 116 5.08 1.83 -15.74
CA ARG A 116 4.49 2.76 -16.70
C ARG A 116 3.00 2.45 -16.82
N TRP A 117 2.18 3.49 -16.70
CA TRP A 117 0.73 3.37 -16.68
C TRP A 117 0.11 3.65 -18.05
N GLY A 118 -0.93 2.89 -18.39
CA GLY A 118 -1.78 3.09 -19.56
C GLY A 118 -3.22 2.68 -19.26
N VAL A 119 -4.13 3.00 -20.18
CA VAL A 119 -5.55 2.67 -20.05
C VAL A 119 -5.99 1.85 -21.25
N GLU A 120 -6.58 0.68 -20.97
CA GLU A 120 -7.26 -0.15 -21.96
C GLU A 120 -8.78 0.03 -21.76
N ALA A 121 -9.30 1.08 -22.40
CA ALA A 121 -10.66 1.56 -22.20
C ALA A 121 -11.74 0.58 -22.69
N ARG A 122 -11.43 -0.29 -23.67
CA ARG A 122 -12.41 -1.28 -24.16
C ARG A 122 -12.65 -2.38 -23.15
N ARG A 123 -11.59 -2.77 -22.42
CA ARG A 123 -11.66 -3.81 -21.38
C ARG A 123 -11.87 -3.25 -19.98
N HIS A 124 -12.03 -1.92 -19.86
CA HIS A 124 -12.13 -1.22 -18.59
C HIS A 124 -10.98 -1.56 -17.63
N LYS A 125 -9.75 -1.63 -18.17
CA LYS A 125 -8.54 -1.94 -17.40
C LYS A 125 -7.57 -0.77 -17.37
N ILE A 126 -6.93 -0.59 -16.23
CA ILE A 126 -5.74 0.21 -16.03
C ILE A 126 -4.54 -0.72 -16.10
N VAL A 127 -3.61 -0.43 -16.99
CA VAL A 127 -2.46 -1.28 -17.28
C VAL A 127 -1.22 -0.69 -16.64
N ASN A 128 -0.44 -1.51 -15.95
CA ASN A 128 0.85 -1.16 -15.39
C ASN A 128 1.93 -2.09 -15.95
N VAL A 129 2.93 -1.50 -16.60
CA VAL A 129 4.01 -2.24 -17.25
C VAL A 129 5.33 -1.98 -16.52
N ILE A 130 5.97 -3.06 -16.07
CA ILE A 130 7.21 -2.99 -15.30
C ILE A 130 8.31 -3.72 -16.06
N GLY A 131 9.51 -3.16 -16.04
CA GLY A 131 10.66 -3.68 -16.75
C GLY A 131 11.13 -2.73 -17.85
N HIS A 132 12.30 -3.04 -18.41
CA HIS A 132 12.93 -2.23 -19.44
C HIS A 132 12.16 -2.37 -20.77
N PRO A 133 11.90 -1.28 -21.52
CA PRO A 133 11.20 -1.34 -22.81
C PRO A 133 11.80 -2.35 -23.81
N CYS A 134 13.13 -2.47 -23.83
CA CYS A 134 13.85 -3.39 -24.72
C CYS A 134 14.23 -4.74 -24.06
N GLY A 135 13.64 -5.09 -22.91
CA GLY A 135 13.94 -6.32 -22.18
C GLY A 135 12.68 -7.03 -21.70
N THR A 136 12.82 -7.91 -20.69
CA THR A 136 11.68 -8.60 -20.10
C THR A 136 10.74 -7.61 -19.42
N GLN A 137 9.48 -7.61 -19.84
CA GLN A 137 8.43 -6.79 -19.25
C GLN A 137 7.37 -7.67 -18.59
N LYS A 138 6.78 -7.18 -17.50
CA LYS A 138 5.60 -7.76 -16.87
C LYS A 138 4.45 -6.76 -16.96
N CYS A 139 3.33 -7.24 -17.44
CA CYS A 139 2.09 -6.47 -17.56
C CYS A 139 1.15 -6.86 -16.42
N PHE A 140 0.61 -5.87 -15.73
CA PHE A 140 -0.40 -6.04 -14.70
C PHE A 140 -1.62 -5.23 -15.08
N GLU A 141 -2.78 -5.83 -14.93
CA GLU A 141 -4.06 -5.19 -15.22
C GLU A 141 -4.82 -5.01 -13.91
N TYR A 142 -5.38 -3.82 -13.73
CA TYR A 142 -6.20 -3.47 -12.59
C TYR A 142 -7.52 -2.89 -13.07
N SER A 143 -8.59 -3.17 -12.34
CA SER A 143 -9.80 -2.35 -12.35
C SER A 143 -9.63 -1.16 -11.41
N LEU A 144 -10.41 -0.10 -11.64
CA LEU A 144 -10.49 1.04 -10.72
C LEU A 144 -10.96 0.58 -9.33
N THR A 145 -11.86 -0.41 -9.26
CA THR A 145 -12.32 -1.04 -8.02
C THR A 145 -11.18 -1.70 -7.24
N GLU A 146 -10.26 -2.41 -7.91
CA GLU A 146 -9.09 -3.02 -7.25
C GLU A 146 -8.13 -1.96 -6.70
N LEU A 147 -7.91 -0.86 -7.42
CA LEU A 147 -7.10 0.26 -6.93
C LEU A 147 -7.76 0.93 -5.72
N ALA A 148 -9.07 1.14 -5.75
CA ALA A 148 -9.83 1.69 -4.62
C ALA A 148 -9.84 0.74 -3.41
N ALA A 149 -9.97 -0.57 -3.63
CA ALA A 149 -9.90 -1.58 -2.58
C ALA A 149 -8.52 -1.58 -1.92
N PHE A 150 -7.45 -1.42 -2.71
CA PHE A 150 -6.10 -1.33 -2.16
C PHE A 150 -5.92 -0.09 -1.28
N ASN A 151 -6.47 1.07 -1.66
CA ASN A 151 -6.47 2.25 -0.79
C ASN A 151 -7.19 1.99 0.55
N LYS A 152 -8.32 1.29 0.52
CA LYS A 152 -9.05 0.90 1.75
C LYS A 152 -8.21 -0.04 2.63
N GLU A 153 -7.52 -1.00 2.03
CA GLU A 153 -6.59 -1.90 2.73
C GLU A 153 -5.47 -1.11 3.43
N LEU A 154 -4.85 -0.14 2.74
CA LEU A 154 -3.80 0.70 3.34
C LEU A 154 -4.33 1.52 4.53
N CYS A 155 -5.52 2.11 4.39
CA CYS A 155 -6.16 2.84 5.50
C CYS A 155 -6.46 1.92 6.69
N ALA A 156 -6.94 0.70 6.42
CA ALA A 156 -7.19 -0.29 7.47
C ALA A 156 -5.91 -0.69 8.21
N LEU A 157 -4.80 -0.91 7.49
CA LEU A 157 -3.50 -1.21 8.09
C LEU A 157 -3.00 -0.07 8.98
N ALA A 158 -3.19 1.18 8.57
CA ALA A 158 -2.82 2.34 9.41
C ALA A 158 -3.63 2.37 10.73
N GLN A 159 -4.94 2.11 10.64
CA GLN A 159 -5.82 2.04 11.80
C GLN A 159 -5.51 0.84 12.71
N GLU A 160 -5.17 -0.30 12.13
CA GLU A 160 -4.80 -1.50 12.87
C GLU A 160 -3.57 -1.27 13.75
N LEU A 161 -2.52 -0.62 13.22
CA LEU A 161 -1.36 -0.27 14.04
C LEU A 161 -1.73 0.63 15.21
N ALA A 162 -2.60 1.63 14.99
CA ALA A 162 -3.07 2.50 16.05
C ALA A 162 -3.81 1.71 17.15
N ARG A 163 -4.65 0.74 16.77
CA ARG A 163 -5.33 -0.15 17.73
C ARG A 163 -4.34 -1.03 18.48
N LEU A 164 -3.39 -1.65 17.78
CA LEU A 164 -2.38 -2.51 18.40
C LEU A 164 -1.59 -1.75 19.48
N ARG A 165 -1.21 -0.50 19.19
CA ARG A 165 -0.52 0.37 20.16
C ARG A 165 -1.34 0.69 21.40
N THR A 166 -2.66 0.81 21.28
CA THR A 166 -3.56 1.09 22.41
C THR A 166 -3.79 -0.15 23.28
N TYR A 167 -4.00 -1.32 22.65
CA TYR A 167 -4.34 -2.55 23.38
C TYR A 167 -3.12 -3.36 23.84
N CYS A 168 -1.99 -3.21 23.15
CA CYS A 168 -0.74 -3.89 23.47
C CYS A 168 0.45 -2.96 23.18
N PRO A 169 0.73 -2.01 24.07
CA PRO A 169 1.91 -1.15 23.94
C PRO A 169 3.19 -1.98 24.04
N LEU A 170 4.15 -1.68 23.17
CA LEU A 170 5.49 -2.29 23.15
C LEU A 170 6.46 -1.54 24.05
#